data_AF-A0AA41XGD7-F1
#
_entry.id   AF-A0AA41XGD7-F1
#
_cell.length_a   1.000
_cell.length_b   1.000
_cell.length_c   1.000
_cell.angle_alpha   90.00
_cell.angle_beta   90.00
_cell.angle_gamma   90.00
#
_symmetry.space_group_name_H-M   'P 1'
#
loop_
_entity.id
_entity.type
_entity.pdbx_description
1 polymer ?
#
loop_
_entity_poly.entity_id
_entity_poly.type
_entity_poly.pdbx_seq_one_letter_code
_entity_poly.pdbx_strand_id
1 'polypeptide(L)'
;MKVAEYSKRIGVSPRRVRAMIAAGDVKAERVGRNWKVLDEERPTVHSRRPLSETSRQALLQALNKRTLDGLTGQLRTRTAERINMLRESDEPSALLTAWWRGSAPTGISGAANLILHAKRGDNDRVREVLHRRQERYLRRPEDLARAVRDERTIRRLSVDELGRLAELPADTVRRIERTGETASIGATRRVLSALQISPSAIPSPERR
;
A
#
# COMPACT_ATOMS: atom_id res chain seq x y z
N MET A 1 13.00 -9.55 19.65
CA MET A 1 13.79 -8.37 19.20
C MET A 1 13.67 -7.19 20.18
N LYS A 2 14.70 -6.34 20.36
CA LYS A 2 14.57 -5.13 21.21
C LYS A 2 13.70 -4.06 20.54
N VAL A 3 13.00 -3.23 21.31
CA VAL A 3 12.16 -2.13 20.76
C VAL A 3 12.92 -1.21 19.80
N ALA A 4 14.19 -0.90 20.07
CA ALA A 4 14.99 -0.02 19.21
C ALA A 4 15.33 -0.65 17.84
N GLU A 5 15.53 -1.96 17.78
CA GLU A 5 15.74 -2.70 16.54
C GLU A 5 14.42 -2.86 15.79
N TYR A 6 13.37 -3.22 16.52
CA TYR A 6 12.03 -3.35 15.98
C TYR A 6 11.54 -2.04 15.35
N SER A 7 11.77 -0.91 16.03
CA SER A 7 11.37 0.41 15.55
C SER A 7 12.05 0.79 14.24
N LYS A 8 13.34 0.48 14.09
CA LYS A 8 14.08 0.68 12.83
C LYS A 8 13.52 -0.20 11.72
N ARG A 9 13.25 -1.48 12.02
CA ARG A 9 12.72 -2.46 11.07
C ARG A 9 11.34 -2.06 10.52
N ILE A 10 10.44 -1.59 11.38
CA ILE A 10 9.08 -1.21 10.96
C ILE A 10 8.95 0.28 10.55
N GLY A 11 10.03 1.05 10.63
CA GLY A 11 10.09 2.45 10.21
C GLY A 11 9.34 3.42 11.13
N VAL A 12 9.28 3.17 12.45
CA VAL A 12 8.61 4.07 13.41
C VAL A 12 9.54 4.43 14.58
N SER A 13 9.16 5.42 15.39
CA SER A 13 9.94 5.78 16.57
C SER A 13 9.79 4.75 17.72
N PRO A 14 10.81 4.56 18.57
CA PRO A 14 10.71 3.69 19.76
C PRO A 14 9.53 4.03 20.67
N ARG A 15 9.18 5.33 20.75
CA ARG A 15 8.02 5.81 21.50
C ARG A 15 6.71 5.27 20.93
N ARG A 16 6.60 5.19 19.61
CA ARG A 16 5.42 4.64 18.92
C ARG A 16 5.32 3.12 19.09
N VAL A 17 6.44 2.40 19.08
CA VAL A 17 6.46 0.96 19.41
C VAL A 17 5.97 0.71 20.83
N ARG A 18 6.43 1.49 21.82
CA ARG A 18 5.92 1.37 23.20
C ARG A 18 4.42 1.66 23.31
N ALA A 19 3.92 2.64 22.56
CA ALA A 19 2.49 2.92 22.50
C ALA A 19 1.69 1.75 21.88
N MET A 20 2.24 1.09 20.86
CA MET A 20 1.64 -0.12 20.26
C MET A 20 1.65 -1.31 21.23
N ILE A 21 2.72 -1.49 22.01
CA ILE A 21 2.78 -2.49 23.08
C ILE A 21 1.69 -2.21 24.13
N ALA A 22 1.56 -0.95 24.57
CA ALA A 22 0.55 -0.57 25.55
C ALA A 22 -0.89 -0.72 25.02
N ALA A 23 -1.09 -0.54 23.72
CA ALA A 23 -2.38 -0.74 23.05
C ALA A 23 -2.71 -2.23 22.77
N GLY A 24 -1.77 -3.14 23.00
CA GLY A 24 -1.92 -4.57 22.68
C GLY A 24 -1.69 -4.91 21.20
N ASP A 25 -1.35 -3.93 20.36
CA ASP A 25 -1.08 -4.13 18.93
C ASP A 25 0.23 -4.91 18.70
N VAL A 26 1.19 -4.80 19.61
CA VAL A 26 2.48 -5.52 19.55
C VAL A 26 2.60 -6.42 20.78
N LYS A 27 2.71 -7.74 20.58
CA LYS A 27 3.04 -8.65 21.68
C LYS A 27 4.49 -8.42 22.10
N ALA A 28 4.68 -8.05 23.36
CA ALA A 28 6.00 -7.88 23.94
C ALA A 28 5.99 -8.29 25.41
N GLU A 29 7.12 -8.80 25.88
CA GLU A 29 7.38 -9.05 27.29
C GLU A 29 8.36 -8.02 27.86
N ARG A 30 8.23 -7.76 29.16
CA ARG A 30 9.17 -6.90 29.87
C ARG A 30 10.28 -7.76 30.46
N VAL A 31 11.49 -7.62 29.93
CA VAL A 31 12.70 -8.29 30.44
C VAL A 31 13.53 -7.25 31.20
N GLY A 32 13.41 -7.24 32.52
CA GLY A 32 14.01 -6.24 33.39
C GLY A 32 13.51 -4.81 33.10
N ARG A 33 14.42 -3.91 32.70
CA ARG A 33 14.08 -2.52 32.32
C ARG A 33 13.73 -2.34 30.84
N ASN A 34 13.80 -3.39 30.04
CA ASN A 34 13.64 -3.33 28.59
C ASN A 34 12.41 -4.10 28.11
N TRP A 35 11.82 -3.64 27.01
CA TRP A 35 10.78 -4.36 26.30
C TRP A 35 11.39 -5.23 25.21
N LYS A 36 11.03 -6.50 25.21
CA LYS A 36 11.39 -7.48 24.17
C LYS A 36 10.12 -7.80 23.38
N VAL A 37 10.13 -7.42 22.11
CA VAL A 37 9.03 -7.73 21.19
C VAL A 37 9.10 -9.23 20.88
N LEU A 38 7.98 -9.90 21.13
CA LEU A 38 7.78 -11.34 20.97
C LEU A 38 7.29 -11.69 19.57
N ASP A 39 6.50 -10.79 18.97
CA ASP A 39 5.99 -10.97 17.62
C ASP A 39 6.94 -10.35 16.60
N GLU A 40 7.55 -11.20 15.78
CA GLU A 40 8.45 -10.73 14.73
C GLU A 40 7.70 -10.24 13.50
N GLU A 41 6.40 -10.51 13.40
CA GLU A 41 5.56 -9.97 12.35
C GLU A 41 5.30 -8.48 12.59
N ARG A 42 5.11 -7.75 11.48
CA ARG A 42 4.79 -6.33 11.55
C ARG A 42 3.37 -6.22 12.10
N PRO A 43 3.11 -5.38 13.11
CA PRO A 43 1.79 -5.33 13.73
C PRO A 43 0.80 -4.86 12.68
N THR A 44 -0.26 -5.64 12.48
CA THR A 44 -1.46 -5.19 11.82
C THR A 44 -2.17 -4.22 12.76
N VAL A 45 -1.65 -2.98 12.86
CA VAL A 45 -2.29 -1.92 13.64
C VAL A 45 -3.62 -1.60 12.97
N HIS A 46 -4.69 -2.27 13.39
CA HIS A 46 -6.05 -1.91 13.02
C HIS A 46 -6.39 -0.64 13.79
N SER A 47 -5.98 0.51 13.26
CA SER A 47 -6.49 1.79 13.73
C SER A 47 -8.01 1.80 13.51
N ARG A 48 -8.76 1.33 14.51
CA ARG A 48 -10.23 1.45 14.60
C ARG A 48 -10.67 2.90 14.80
N ARG A 49 -9.72 3.83 14.97
CA ARG A 49 -10.00 5.26 15.10
C ARG A 49 -10.44 5.82 13.73
N PRO A 50 -11.51 6.64 13.70
CA PRO A 50 -11.91 7.35 12.50
C PRO A 50 -10.78 8.17 11.89
N LEU A 51 -10.73 8.22 10.57
CA LEU A 51 -9.78 9.03 9.83
C LEU A 51 -10.22 10.50 9.82
N SER A 52 -9.24 11.41 9.72
CA SER A 52 -9.53 12.81 9.42
C SER A 52 -10.13 12.94 8.01
N GLU A 53 -10.87 14.03 7.76
CA GLU A 53 -11.48 14.28 6.46
C GLU A 53 -10.47 14.27 5.31
N THR A 54 -9.33 14.93 5.48
CA THR A 54 -8.23 14.93 4.51
C THR A 54 -7.73 13.52 4.21
N SER A 55 -7.62 12.64 5.23
CA SER A 55 -7.20 11.25 5.02
C SER A 55 -8.27 10.42 4.32
N ARG A 56 -9.56 10.67 4.61
CA ARG A 56 -10.70 10.02 3.93
C ARG A 56 -10.73 10.38 2.45
N GLN A 57 -10.60 11.66 2.12
CA GLN A 57 -10.58 12.14 0.73
C GLN A 57 -9.37 11.61 -0.03
N ALA A 58 -8.18 11.63 0.56
CA ALA A 58 -6.97 11.07 -0.07
C ALA A 58 -7.11 9.57 -0.36
N LEU A 59 -7.68 8.81 0.59
CA LEU A 59 -7.93 7.38 0.40
C LEU A 59 -9.02 7.13 -0.66
N LEU A 60 -10.11 7.90 -0.64
CA LEU A 60 -11.19 7.81 -1.62
C LEU A 60 -10.67 8.11 -3.04
N GLN A 61 -9.90 9.19 -3.21
CA GLN A 61 -9.26 9.53 -4.48
C GLN A 61 -8.33 8.41 -4.94
N ALA A 62 -7.50 7.88 -4.04
CA ALA A 62 -6.54 6.85 -4.39
C ALA A 62 -7.22 5.51 -4.74
N LEU A 63 -8.31 5.14 -4.08
CA LEU A 63 -9.11 3.96 -4.42
C LEU A 63 -9.86 4.14 -5.74
N ASN A 64 -10.38 5.35 -6.00
CA ASN A 64 -11.12 5.65 -7.22
C ASN A 64 -10.20 5.71 -8.46
N LYS A 65 -9.09 6.44 -8.35
CA LYS A 65 -8.11 6.61 -9.44
C LYS A 65 -7.06 5.49 -9.49
N ARG A 66 -7.00 4.63 -8.46
CA ARG A 66 -6.03 3.51 -8.32
C ARG A 66 -4.56 3.94 -8.43
N THR A 67 -4.27 5.15 -7.96
CA THR A 67 -2.96 5.79 -7.96
C THR A 67 -2.81 6.65 -6.72
N LEU A 68 -1.57 6.84 -6.28
CA LEU A 68 -1.23 7.78 -5.22
C LEU A 68 -0.83 9.16 -5.78
N ASP A 69 -1.17 9.42 -7.05
CA ASP A 69 -0.89 10.67 -7.73
C ASP A 69 -1.54 11.88 -7.03
N GLY A 70 -0.83 13.00 -7.04
CA GLY A 70 -1.21 14.22 -6.31
C GLY A 70 -1.04 14.14 -4.79
N LEU A 71 -0.68 12.99 -4.21
CA LEU A 71 -0.36 12.86 -2.79
C LEU A 71 1.15 13.01 -2.56
N THR A 72 1.52 13.75 -1.53
CA THR A 72 2.93 13.97 -1.16
C THR A 72 3.22 13.63 0.30
N GLY A 73 4.51 13.46 0.62
CA GLY A 73 5.02 13.29 1.98
C GLY A 73 4.31 12.21 2.81
N GLN A 74 3.93 12.58 4.03
CA GLN A 74 3.32 11.65 4.99
C GLN A 74 1.90 11.22 4.60
N LEU A 75 1.16 12.07 3.88
CA LEU A 75 -0.18 11.73 3.40
C LEU A 75 -0.13 10.59 2.38
N ARG A 76 0.79 10.68 1.41
CA ARG A 76 1.04 9.60 0.44
C ARG A 76 1.38 8.28 1.14
N THR A 77 2.32 8.33 2.09
CA THR A 77 2.77 7.15 2.83
C THR A 77 1.61 6.50 3.60
N ARG A 78 0.87 7.28 4.38
CA ARG A 78 -0.28 6.77 5.16
C ARG A 78 -1.41 6.25 4.27
N THR A 79 -1.66 6.86 3.13
CA THR A 79 -2.67 6.37 2.18
C THR A 79 -2.24 5.04 1.57
N ALA A 80 -0.97 4.91 1.16
CA ALA A 80 -0.41 3.65 0.68
C ALA A 80 -0.54 2.53 1.74
N GLU A 81 -0.17 2.82 2.99
CA GLU A 81 -0.30 1.89 4.11
C GLU A 81 -1.75 1.43 4.32
N ARG A 82 -2.72 2.33 4.22
CA ARG A 82 -4.14 2.00 4.38
C ARG A 82 -4.66 1.14 3.24
N ILE A 83 -4.27 1.42 2.00
CA ILE A 83 -4.63 0.55 0.86
C ILE A 83 -4.04 -0.84 1.07
N ASN A 84 -2.80 -0.94 1.52
CA ASN A 84 -2.20 -2.23 1.86
C ASN A 84 -2.97 -2.96 2.97
N MET A 85 -3.31 -2.25 4.05
CA MET A 85 -4.12 -2.83 5.13
C MET A 85 -5.47 -3.34 4.63
N LEU A 86 -6.12 -2.65 3.70
CA LEU A 86 -7.37 -3.12 3.11
C LEU A 86 -7.19 -4.41 2.29
N ARG A 87 -6.09 -4.52 1.54
CA ARG A 87 -5.79 -5.69 0.70
C ARG A 87 -5.36 -6.92 1.50
N GLU A 88 -4.71 -6.72 2.64
CA GLU A 88 -4.21 -7.80 3.51
C GLU A 88 -5.19 -8.19 4.62
N SER A 89 -6.32 -7.49 4.76
CA SER A 89 -7.28 -7.76 5.83
C SER A 89 -8.27 -8.86 5.44
N ASP A 90 -8.54 -9.77 6.38
CA ASP A 90 -9.66 -10.71 6.28
C ASP A 90 -11.02 -10.01 6.44
N GLU A 91 -11.04 -8.85 7.11
CA GLU A 91 -12.24 -8.04 7.35
C GLU A 91 -12.08 -6.60 6.83
N PRO A 92 -11.96 -6.39 5.51
CA PRO A 92 -11.76 -5.05 4.95
C PRO A 92 -12.97 -4.13 5.17
N SER A 93 -14.18 -4.68 5.26
CA SER A 93 -15.40 -3.91 5.54
C SER A 93 -15.39 -3.28 6.93
N ALA A 94 -14.85 -3.98 7.93
CA ALA A 94 -14.73 -3.49 9.30
C ALA A 94 -13.75 -2.30 9.37
N LEU A 95 -12.62 -2.39 8.65
CA LEU A 95 -11.65 -1.29 8.55
C LEU A 95 -12.25 -0.04 7.91
N LEU A 96 -12.89 -0.19 6.75
CA LEU A 96 -13.55 0.93 6.06
C LEU A 96 -14.63 1.58 6.93
N THR A 97 -15.47 0.77 7.60
CA THR A 97 -16.53 1.26 8.48
C THR A 97 -15.94 2.03 9.68
N ALA A 98 -14.89 1.50 10.31
CA ALA A 98 -14.22 2.15 11.43
C ALA A 98 -13.58 3.49 11.02
N TRP A 99 -12.92 3.52 9.86
CA TRP A 99 -12.27 4.73 9.33
C TRP A 99 -13.26 5.83 8.94
N TRP A 100 -14.45 5.46 8.47
CA TRP A 100 -15.50 6.42 8.13
C TRP A 100 -16.45 6.72 9.28
N ARG A 101 -16.30 6.06 10.44
CA ARG A 101 -17.23 6.17 11.59
C ARG A 101 -18.69 5.90 11.19
N GLY A 102 -18.90 4.97 10.26
CA GLY A 102 -20.23 4.72 9.70
C GLY A 102 -20.82 5.88 8.89
N SER A 103 -20.08 6.93 8.53
CA SER A 103 -20.51 7.93 7.54
C SER A 103 -20.27 7.42 6.12
N ALA A 104 -21.15 7.70 5.16
CA ALA A 104 -20.87 7.41 3.74
C ALA A 104 -20.32 8.67 3.07
N PRO A 105 -19.35 8.57 2.17
CA PRO A 105 -18.96 9.72 1.35
C PRO A 105 -20.15 10.17 0.50
N THR A 106 -20.33 11.49 0.40
CA THR A 106 -21.35 12.11 -0.45
C THR A 106 -20.83 12.15 -1.88
N GLY A 107 -21.39 11.33 -2.78
CA GLY A 107 -21.05 11.34 -4.21
C GLY A 107 -21.16 9.96 -4.86
N ILE A 108 -21.31 9.94 -6.18
CA ILE A 108 -21.37 8.72 -6.99
C ILE A 108 -19.97 8.43 -7.53
N SER A 109 -19.28 7.46 -6.92
CA SER A 109 -17.99 6.96 -7.41
C SER A 109 -17.83 5.48 -7.07
N GLY A 110 -16.94 4.78 -7.78
CA GLY A 110 -16.64 3.38 -7.48
C GLY A 110 -16.13 3.19 -6.05
N ALA A 111 -15.33 4.12 -5.55
CA ALA A 111 -14.85 4.13 -4.16
C ALA A 111 -15.96 4.44 -3.14
N ALA A 112 -16.92 5.31 -3.47
CA ALA A 112 -18.08 5.55 -2.62
C ALA A 112 -18.99 4.30 -2.52
N ASN A 113 -19.21 3.60 -3.64
CA ASN A 113 -19.91 2.33 -3.65
C ASN A 113 -19.19 1.26 -2.83
N LEU A 114 -17.86 1.21 -2.87
CA LEU A 114 -17.06 0.30 -2.03
C LEU A 114 -17.33 0.51 -0.54
N ILE A 115 -17.41 1.77 -0.09
CA ILE A 115 -17.71 2.11 1.31
C ILE A 115 -19.15 1.77 1.66
N LEU A 116 -20.09 1.89 0.72
CA LEU A 116 -21.48 1.46 0.92
C LEU A 116 -21.58 -0.07 1.11
N HIS A 117 -20.86 -0.87 0.33
CA HIS A 117 -20.76 -2.32 0.53
C HIS A 117 -20.12 -2.66 1.89
N ALA A 118 -19.05 -1.95 2.26
CA ALA A 118 -18.40 -2.14 3.55
C ALA A 118 -19.35 -1.92 4.74
N LYS A 119 -20.22 -0.92 4.68
CA LYS A 119 -21.24 -0.69 5.72
C LYS A 119 -22.25 -1.82 5.87
N ARG A 120 -22.49 -2.57 4.80
CA ARG A 120 -23.37 -3.75 4.82
C ARG A 120 -22.66 -5.01 5.31
N GLY A 121 -21.37 -4.91 5.66
CA GLY A 121 -20.55 -6.06 6.07
C GLY A 121 -20.09 -6.94 4.91
N ASP A 122 -20.23 -6.49 3.67
CA ASP A 122 -19.98 -7.28 2.45
C ASP A 122 -18.48 -7.36 2.14
N ASN A 123 -17.74 -8.14 2.94
CA ASN A 123 -16.29 -8.32 2.82
C ASN A 123 -15.88 -8.90 1.47
N ASP A 124 -16.69 -9.81 0.90
CA ASP A 124 -16.38 -10.48 -0.36
C ASP A 124 -16.42 -9.51 -1.52
N ARG A 125 -17.45 -8.66 -1.60
CA ARG A 125 -17.50 -7.62 -2.61
C ARG A 125 -16.39 -6.59 -2.45
N VAL A 126 -16.08 -6.20 -1.22
CA VAL A 126 -15.00 -5.26 -0.95
C VAL A 126 -13.66 -5.84 -1.39
N ARG A 127 -13.38 -7.11 -1.06
CA ARG A 127 -12.17 -7.84 -1.48
C ARG A 127 -12.12 -7.98 -3.00
N GLU A 128 -13.22 -8.38 -3.63
CA GLU A 128 -13.29 -8.49 -5.09
C GLU A 128 -12.88 -7.19 -5.77
N VAL A 129 -13.43 -6.04 -5.33
CA VAL A 129 -13.10 -4.73 -5.91
C VAL A 129 -11.65 -4.33 -5.66
N LEU A 130 -11.12 -4.59 -4.45
CA LEU A 130 -9.74 -4.25 -4.06
C LEU A 130 -8.70 -5.08 -4.82
N HIS A 131 -8.98 -6.35 -5.08
CA HIS A 131 -8.06 -7.30 -5.73
C HIS A 131 -8.33 -7.49 -7.22
N ARG A 132 -9.41 -6.91 -7.76
CA ARG A 132 -9.73 -6.98 -9.19
C ARG A 132 -8.54 -6.53 -10.02
N ARG A 133 -7.91 -7.49 -10.71
CA ARG A 133 -6.88 -7.26 -11.72
C ARG A 133 -7.44 -6.26 -12.72
N GLN A 134 -6.70 -5.18 -12.94
CA GLN A 134 -7.06 -4.22 -13.97
C GLN A 134 -5.95 -4.12 -15.00
N GLU A 135 -6.40 -4.14 -16.24
CA GLU A 135 -5.63 -3.75 -17.39
C GLU A 135 -5.29 -2.27 -17.28
N ARG A 136 -4.01 -1.96 -17.04
CA ARG A 136 -3.51 -0.58 -17.04
C ARG A 136 -2.94 -0.23 -18.40
N TYR A 137 -3.43 0.85 -18.98
CA TYR A 137 -2.86 1.40 -20.20
C TYR A 137 -1.63 2.24 -19.86
N LEU A 138 -0.44 1.62 -19.88
CA LEU A 138 0.83 2.24 -19.48
C LEU A 138 1.65 2.64 -20.71
N ARG A 139 1.02 3.24 -21.73
CA ARG A 139 1.71 3.55 -22.99
C ARG A 139 2.77 4.64 -22.84
N ARG A 140 2.57 5.59 -21.92
CA ARG A 140 3.54 6.67 -21.70
C ARG A 140 4.53 6.29 -20.60
N PRO A 141 5.83 6.62 -20.74
CA PRO A 141 6.85 6.35 -19.73
C PRO A 141 6.45 6.82 -18.32
N GLU A 142 5.89 8.02 -18.21
CA GLU A 142 5.47 8.60 -16.94
C GLU A 142 4.34 7.82 -16.25
N ASP A 143 3.47 7.18 -17.01
CA ASP A 143 2.38 6.35 -16.47
C ASP A 143 2.93 5.02 -15.95
N LEU A 144 3.87 4.42 -16.68
CA LEU A 144 4.59 3.22 -16.25
C LEU A 144 5.37 3.49 -14.95
N ALA A 145 6.20 4.54 -14.95
CA ALA A 145 7.02 4.92 -13.80
C ALA A 145 6.16 5.14 -12.54
N ARG A 146 5.04 5.85 -12.71
CA ARG A 146 4.08 6.13 -11.64
C ARG A 146 3.41 4.86 -11.14
N ALA A 147 2.92 4.01 -12.04
CA ALA A 147 2.25 2.76 -11.67
C ALA A 147 3.18 1.84 -10.86
N VAL A 148 4.43 1.68 -11.30
CA VAL A 148 5.45 0.88 -10.60
C VAL A 148 5.73 1.47 -9.21
N ARG A 149 6.01 2.78 -9.15
CA ARG A 149 6.34 3.46 -7.89
C ARG A 149 5.19 3.41 -6.88
N ASP A 150 3.97 3.69 -7.33
CA ASP A 150 2.77 3.68 -6.49
C ASP A 150 2.51 2.29 -5.93
N GLU A 151 2.48 1.27 -6.80
CA GLU A 151 2.15 -0.10 -6.39
C GLU A 151 3.26 -0.69 -5.52
N ARG A 152 4.53 -0.40 -5.80
CA ARG A 152 5.66 -0.75 -4.91
C ARG A 152 5.49 -0.11 -3.52
N THR A 153 5.12 1.17 -3.47
CA THR A 153 4.88 1.90 -2.22
C THR A 153 3.72 1.28 -1.43
N ILE A 154 2.61 0.96 -2.11
CA ILE A 154 1.44 0.30 -1.50
C ILE A 154 1.86 -1.03 -0.89
N ARG A 155 2.54 -1.88 -1.66
CA ARG A 155 3.04 -3.18 -1.20
C ARG A 155 4.19 -3.11 -0.20
N ARG A 156 4.64 -1.90 0.15
CA ARG A 156 5.74 -1.64 1.11
C ARG A 156 7.04 -2.34 0.74
N LEU A 157 7.28 -2.51 -0.56
CA LEU A 157 8.49 -3.12 -1.07
C LEU A 157 9.59 -2.07 -1.21
N SER A 158 10.79 -2.40 -0.77
CA SER A 158 12.01 -1.70 -1.20
C SER A 158 12.28 -1.96 -2.68
N VAL A 159 13.12 -1.14 -3.29
CA VAL A 159 13.53 -1.32 -4.68
C VAL A 159 14.28 -2.65 -4.86
N ASP A 160 15.11 -3.02 -3.90
CA ASP A 160 15.89 -4.27 -3.94
C ASP A 160 15.00 -5.51 -3.74
N GLU A 161 13.96 -5.42 -2.91
CA GLU A 161 12.94 -6.49 -2.80
C GLU A 161 12.16 -6.66 -4.10
N LEU A 162 11.72 -5.56 -4.73
CA LEU A 162 11.05 -5.65 -6.03
C LEU A 162 11.98 -6.22 -7.11
N GLY A 163 13.25 -5.82 -7.12
CA GLY A 163 14.26 -6.39 -8.00
C GLY A 163 14.39 -7.90 -7.83
N ARG A 164 14.50 -8.38 -6.58
CA ARG A 164 14.53 -9.82 -6.28
C ARG A 164 13.27 -10.55 -6.74
N LEU A 165 12.08 -10.00 -6.48
CA LEU A 165 10.81 -10.60 -6.91
C LEU A 165 10.66 -10.65 -8.44
N ALA A 166 11.21 -9.66 -9.15
CA ALA A 166 11.21 -9.61 -10.60
C ALA A 166 12.40 -10.35 -11.24
N GLU A 167 13.32 -10.89 -10.43
CA GLU A 167 14.61 -11.44 -10.84
C GLU A 167 15.40 -10.48 -11.76
N LEU A 168 15.51 -9.23 -11.32
CA LEU A 168 16.20 -8.16 -12.02
C LEU A 168 17.09 -7.36 -11.05
N PRO A 169 18.18 -6.76 -11.54
CA PRO A 169 18.97 -5.82 -10.76
C PRO A 169 18.10 -4.64 -10.26
N ALA A 170 18.36 -4.18 -9.04
CA ALA A 170 17.66 -3.03 -8.46
C ALA A 170 17.77 -1.78 -9.34
N ASP A 171 18.87 -1.60 -10.06
CA ASP A 171 19.06 -0.46 -10.97
C ASP A 171 18.09 -0.45 -12.16
N THR A 172 17.66 -1.62 -12.63
CA THR A 172 16.61 -1.73 -13.65
C THR A 172 15.30 -1.17 -13.10
N VAL A 173 14.95 -1.53 -11.87
CA VAL A 173 13.75 -1.01 -11.18
C VAL A 173 13.87 0.50 -10.96
N ARG A 174 15.01 1.00 -10.46
CA ARG A 174 15.26 2.45 -10.27
C ARG A 174 15.09 3.23 -11.57
N ARG A 175 15.60 2.69 -12.68
CA ARG A 175 15.49 3.31 -14.00
C ARG A 175 14.02 3.41 -14.43
N ILE A 176 13.27 2.31 -14.37
CA ILE A 176 11.85 2.30 -14.71
C ILE A 176 11.07 3.29 -13.83
N GLU A 177 11.34 3.33 -12.52
CA GLU A 177 10.65 4.27 -11.64
C GLU A 177 11.02 5.73 -11.89
N ARG A 178 12.23 6.02 -12.37
CA ARG A 178 12.73 7.39 -12.55
C ARG A 178 12.34 7.96 -13.91
N THR A 179 12.55 7.21 -14.98
CA THR A 179 12.37 7.68 -16.36
C THR A 179 11.15 7.07 -17.04
N GLY A 180 10.69 5.91 -16.57
CA GLY A 180 9.66 5.14 -17.28
C GLY A 180 10.17 4.49 -18.56
N GLU A 181 11.45 4.66 -18.87
CA GLU A 181 12.07 4.04 -20.04
C GLU A 181 12.19 2.54 -19.81
N THR A 182 11.87 1.79 -20.85
CA THR A 182 11.99 0.34 -20.85
C THR A 182 13.31 -0.04 -21.53
N ALA A 183 14.23 -0.66 -20.78
CA ALA A 183 15.42 -1.25 -21.38
C ALA A 183 15.07 -2.50 -22.22
N SER A 184 13.98 -3.17 -21.84
CA SER A 184 13.41 -4.31 -22.54
C SER A 184 11.94 -4.47 -22.12
N ILE A 185 11.08 -4.80 -23.08
CA ILE A 185 9.66 -5.13 -22.82
C ILE A 185 9.56 -6.30 -21.83
N GLY A 186 10.46 -7.29 -21.94
CA GLY A 186 10.49 -8.45 -21.05
C GLY A 186 10.79 -8.04 -19.60
N ALA A 187 11.81 -7.21 -19.39
CA ALA A 187 12.16 -6.70 -18.06
C ALA A 187 10.99 -5.91 -17.44
N THR A 188 10.35 -5.03 -18.22
CA THR A 188 9.18 -4.28 -17.77
C THR A 188 8.03 -5.21 -17.38
N ARG A 189 7.74 -6.25 -18.18
CA ARG A 189 6.70 -7.24 -17.86
C ARG A 189 7.00 -8.00 -16.57
N ARG A 190 8.26 -8.36 -16.30
CA ARG A 190 8.64 -9.02 -15.04
C ARG A 190 8.39 -8.12 -13.82
N VAL A 191 8.77 -6.84 -13.89
CA VAL A 191 8.49 -5.87 -12.82
C VAL A 191 6.98 -5.70 -12.59
N LEU A 192 6.21 -5.53 -13.67
CA LEU A 192 4.75 -5.39 -13.58
C LEU A 192 4.09 -6.65 -13.02
N SER A 193 4.55 -7.83 -13.43
CA SER A 193 4.06 -9.12 -12.93
C SER A 193 4.35 -9.31 -11.43
N ALA A 194 5.56 -8.96 -10.97
CA ALA A 194 5.91 -8.97 -9.54
C ALA A 194 5.02 -8.04 -8.70
N LEU A 195 4.53 -6.95 -9.30
CA LEU A 195 3.56 -6.03 -8.69
C LEU A 195 2.10 -6.43 -8.93
N GLN A 196 1.86 -7.54 -9.64
CA GLN A 196 0.54 -8.02 -10.08
C GLN A 196 -0.26 -6.98 -10.88
N ILE A 197 0.44 -6.17 -11.66
CA ILE A 197 -0.14 -5.23 -12.62
C ILE A 197 -0.23 -5.94 -13.97
N SER A 198 -1.45 -6.00 -14.53
CA SER A 198 -1.66 -6.43 -15.91
C SER A 198 -1.66 -5.20 -16.82
N PRO A 199 -0.67 -5.02 -17.71
CA PRO A 199 -0.69 -3.90 -18.66
C PRO A 199 -1.48 -4.25 -19.92
N SER A 200 -2.36 -3.35 -20.38
CA SER A 200 -2.92 -3.42 -21.74
C SER A 200 -2.01 -2.75 -22.78
N ALA A 201 -1.13 -1.85 -22.35
CA ALA A 201 -0.08 -1.25 -23.17
C ALA A 201 1.15 -0.97 -22.32
N ILE A 202 2.34 -1.06 -22.93
CA ILE A 202 3.64 -0.75 -22.32
C ILE A 202 4.38 0.17 -23.30
N PRO A 203 5.23 1.12 -22.84
CA PRO A 203 6.01 1.96 -23.74
C PRO A 203 7.02 1.11 -24.51
N SER A 204 7.17 1.38 -25.79
CA SER A 204 8.21 0.74 -26.60
C SER A 204 9.60 1.13 -26.08
N PRO A 205 10.58 0.22 -26.09
CA PRO A 205 11.96 0.59 -25.80
C PRO A 205 12.43 1.60 -26.84
N GLU A 206 13.06 2.69 -26.40
CA GLU A 206 13.68 3.63 -27.33
C GLU A 206 14.78 2.89 -28.09
N ARG A 207 14.68 2.90 -29.43
CA ARG A 207 15.80 2.47 -30.28
C ARG A 207 16.87 3.54 -30.15
N ARG A 208 17.91 3.24 -29.37
CA ARG A 208 19.16 4.00 -29.43
C ARG A 208 19.93 3.62 -30.68
#